data_AF-A0A1B7MKM1-F1
#
_entry.id   AF-A0A1B7MKM1-F1
#
_cell.length_a   1.000
_cell.length_b   1.000
_cell.length_c   1.000
_cell.angle_alpha   90.00
_cell.angle_beta   90.00
_cell.angle_gamma   90.00
#
_symmetry.space_group_name_H-M   'P 1'
#
loop_
_entity.id
_entity.type
_entity.pdbx_description
1 polymer ?
#
loop_
_entity_poly.entity_id
_entity_poly.type
_entity_poly.pdbx_seq_one_letter_code
_entity_poly.pdbx_strand_id
1 'polypeptide(L)' 'PGPPSLPLLGNALAVDVSKPWVTYKAWGSQYGNLFYTRLFSQDNIIINSEEVARDLLENRSYNYSDR' A
#
# COMPACT_ATOMS: atom_id res chain seq x y z
N PRO A 1 4.70 9.08 -2.60
CA PRO A 1 5.73 8.26 -3.30
C PRO A 1 5.13 6.90 -3.65
N GLY A 2 5.59 6.25 -4.72
CA GLY A 2 5.05 4.94 -5.12
C GLY A 2 5.54 4.47 -6.49
N PRO A 3 5.31 3.19 -6.82
CA PRO A 3 5.70 2.62 -8.11
C PRO A 3 4.92 3.27 -9.27
N PRO A 4 5.56 3.46 -10.45
CA PRO A 4 4.88 3.99 -11.63
C PRO A 4 3.69 3.12 -12.03
N SER A 5 2.52 3.74 -12.20
CA SER A 5 1.26 3.06 -12.50
C SER A 5 0.94 3.11 -13.99
N LEU A 6 0.46 2.00 -14.56
CA LEU A 6 -0.05 1.96 -15.93
C LEU A 6 -1.48 2.50 -16.01
N PRO A 7 -1.89 3.11 -17.15
CA PRO A 7 -3.28 3.44 -17.39
C PRO A 7 -4.19 2.21 -17.22
N LEU A 8 -5.35 2.39 -16.56
CA LEU A 8 -6.39 1.38 -16.29
C LEU A 8 -6.00 0.21 -15.35
N LEU A 9 -4.79 -0.33 -15.47
CA LEU A 9 -4.33 -1.48 -14.69
C LEU A 9 -3.65 -1.08 -13.38
N GLY A 10 -3.16 0.16 -13.30
CA GLY A 10 -2.34 0.61 -12.20
C GLY A 10 -1.04 -0.21 -12.12
N ASN A 11 -0.77 -0.76 -10.95
CA ASN A 11 0.37 -1.58 -10.60
C ASN A 11 0.02 -3.08 -10.53
N ALA A 12 -1.17 -3.49 -10.98
CA ALA A 12 -1.67 -4.86 -10.85
C ALA A 12 -0.73 -5.91 -11.48
N LEU A 13 -0.06 -5.58 -12.60
CA LEU A 13 0.89 -6.47 -13.26
C LEU A 13 2.21 -6.64 -12.50
N ALA A 14 2.54 -5.72 -11.60
CA ALA A 14 3.77 -5.74 -10.82
C ALA A 14 3.59 -6.40 -9.44
N VAL A 15 2.35 -6.72 -9.06
CA VAL A 15 2.02 -7.38 -7.79
C VAL A 15 1.78 -8.86 -8.04
N ASP A 16 2.50 -9.71 -7.31
CA ASP A 16 2.15 -11.12 -7.23
C ASP A 16 0.88 -11.25 -6.38
N VAL A 17 -0.25 -11.50 -7.04
CA VAL A 17 -1.56 -11.67 -6.39
C VAL A 17 -1.61 -12.84 -5.40
N SER A 18 -0.74 -13.84 -5.54
CA SER A 18 -0.68 -14.95 -4.58
C SER A 18 0.01 -14.56 -3.27
N LYS A 19 0.95 -13.61 -3.33
CA LYS A 19 1.78 -13.17 -2.20
C LYS A 19 2.09 -11.67 -2.28
N PRO A 20 1.06 -10.80 -2.25
CA PRO A 20 1.24 -9.36 -2.48
C PRO A 20 2.16 -8.70 -1.46
N TRP A 21 2.20 -9.22 -0.22
CA TRP A 21 3.08 -8.74 0.85
C TRP A 21 4.57 -8.84 0.52
N VAL A 22 4.98 -9.76 -0.37
CA VAL A 22 6.38 -9.86 -0.82
C VAL A 22 6.74 -8.65 -1.67
N THR A 23 5.90 -8.32 -2.65
CA THR A 23 6.05 -7.12 -3.48
C THR A 23 6.01 -5.86 -2.62
N TYR A 24 5.06 -5.77 -1.69
CA TYR A 24 4.89 -4.60 -0.82
C TYR A 24 6.09 -4.38 0.10
N LYS A 25 6.68 -5.45 0.63
CA LYS A 25 7.92 -5.37 1.42
C LYS A 25 9.08 -4.85 0.57
N ALA A 26 9.24 -5.37 -0.65
CA ALA A 26 10.30 -4.91 -1.56
C ALA A 26 10.13 -3.43 -1.92
N TRP A 27 8.91 -3.00 -2.20
CA TRP A 27 8.58 -1.59 -2.43
C TRP A 27 8.75 -0.72 -1.19
N GLY A 28 8.55 -1.25 0.02
CA GLY A 28 8.86 -0.55 1.26
C GLY A 28 10.32 -0.11 1.33
N SER A 29 11.24 -0.99 0.91
CA SER A 29 12.67 -0.65 0.84
C SER A 29 12.99 0.42 -0.21
N GLN A 30 12.17 0.56 -1.26
CA GLN A 30 12.41 1.48 -2.37
C GLN A 30 11.71 2.84 -2.19
N TYR A 31 10.47 2.83 -1.71
CA TYR A 31 9.60 4.01 -1.64
C TYR A 31 9.32 4.47 -0.21
N GLY A 32 9.79 3.72 0.80
CA GLY A 32 9.67 4.04 2.22
C GLY A 32 8.54 3.28 2.92
N ASN A 33 8.39 3.55 4.21
CA ASN A 33 7.47 2.84 5.10
C ASN A 33 5.98 3.16 4.88
N LEU A 34 5.67 4.15 4.04
CA LEU A 34 4.32 4.54 3.66
C LEU A 34 4.32 4.97 2.20
N PHE A 35 3.59 4.26 1.35
CA PHE A 35 3.51 4.59 -0.07
C PHE A 35 2.15 4.28 -0.66
N TYR A 36 1.87 4.90 -1.80
CA TYR A 36 0.63 4.74 -2.53
C TYR A 36 0.83 3.81 -3.73
N THR A 37 -0.15 2.95 -4.00
CA THR A 37 -0.22 2.09 -5.17
C THR A 37 -1.66 1.99 -5.67
N ARG A 38 -1.84 1.79 -6.96
CA ARG A 38 -3.17 1.58 -7.55
C ARG A 38 -3.26 0.16 -8.10
N LEU A 39 -4.30 -0.59 -7.77
CA LEU A 39 -4.56 -1.90 -8.37
C LEU A 39 -5.89 -1.81 -9.12
N PHE A 40 -5.84 -1.81 -10.45
CA PHE A 40 -7.00 -1.48 -11.29
C PHE A 40 -7.63 -0.14 -10.88
N SER A 41 -8.89 -0.16 -10.41
CA SER A 41 -9.64 1.00 -9.93
C SER A 41 -9.51 1.24 -8.43
N GLN A 42 -8.68 0.46 -7.72
CA GLN A 42 -8.54 0.53 -6.27
C GLN A 42 -7.28 1.29 -5.90
N ASP A 43 -7.48 2.38 -5.16
CA ASP A 43 -6.43 3.21 -4.58
C ASP A 43 -6.03 2.62 -3.22
N ASN A 44 -4.76 2.24 -3.09
CA ASN A 44 -4.25 1.53 -1.92
C ASN A 44 -3.09 2.32 -1.28
N ILE A 45 -3.14 2.46 0.04
CA ILE A 45 -2.02 2.98 0.84
C ILE A 45 -1.41 1.80 1.58
N ILE A 46 -0.13 1.55 1.35
CA ILE A 46 0.62 0.46 1.97
C ILE A 46 1.44 1.00 3.13
N ILE A 47 1.30 0.37 4.30
CA ILE A 47 2.02 0.70 5.53
C ILE A 47 2.98 -0.45 5.86
N ASN A 48 4.28 -0.16 5.89
CA ASN A 48 5.35 -1.11 6.21
C ASN A 48 6.05 -0.82 7.55
N SER A 49 5.49 0.07 8.38
CA SER A 49 5.98 0.37 9.72
C SER A 49 4.90 0.12 10.77
N GLU A 50 5.26 -0.59 11.83
CA GLU A 50 4.39 -0.83 12.99
C GLU A 50 3.98 0.49 13.66
N GLU A 51 4.93 1.42 13.79
CA GLU A 51 4.66 2.74 14.40
C GLU A 51 3.60 3.51 13.62
N VAL A 52 3.72 3.52 12.28
CA VAL A 52 2.77 4.21 11.40
C VAL A 52 1.41 3.49 11.41
N ALA A 53 1.42 2.16 11.43
CA ALA A 53 0.19 1.38 11.52
C ALA A 53 -0.56 1.67 12.83
N ARG A 54 0.14 1.73 13.95
CA ARG A 54 -0.44 2.08 15.25
C ARG A 54 -1.00 3.50 15.27
N ASP A 55 -0.28 4.50 14.76
CA ASP A 55 -0.79 5.88 14.74
C ASP A 55 -2.04 6.04 13.86
N LEU A 56 -2.09 5.35 12.73
CA LEU A 56 -3.21 5.47 11.79
C LEU A 56 -4.40 4.59 12.20
N LEU A 57 -4.16 3.34 12.55
CA LEU A 57 -5.22 2.34 12.73
C LEU A 57 -5.73 2.25 14.17
N GLU A 58 -4.89 2.53 15.18
CA GLU A 58 -5.32 2.49 16.58
C GLU A 58 -5.73 3.89 17.06
N ASN A 59 -4.79 4.84 17.03
CA ASN A 59 -5.00 6.18 17.58
C ASN A 59 -6.04 7.00 16.80
N ARG A 60 -6.20 6.72 15.50
CA ARG A 60 -7.13 7.42 14.60
C ARG A 60 -8.15 6.48 13.97
N SER A 61 -8.41 5.34 14.61
CA SER A 61 -9.38 4.33 14.19
C SER A 61 -10.71 4.94 13.72
N TYR A 62 -11.23 5.97 14.39
CA TYR A 62 -12.47 6.65 13.97
C TYR A 62 -12.44 7.20 12.53
N ASN A 63 -11.28 7.64 12.01
CA ASN A 63 -11.16 8.21 10.66
C ASN A 63 -10.85 7.17 9.59
N TYR A 64 -10.31 6.01 9.97
CA TYR A 64 -9.78 5.01 9.04
C TYR A 64 -10.44 3.64 9.16
N SER A 65 -11.39 3.47 10.10
CA SER A 65 -12.16 2.25 10.26
C SER A 65 -13.37 2.28 9.34
N ASP A 66 -13.21 1.63 8.19
CA ASP A 66 -14.29 1.20 7.29
C ASP A 66 -13.92 -0.19 6.74
N ARG A 67 -14.87 -0.91 6.11
CA ARG A 67 -14.65 -2.28 5.59
C ARG A 67 -14.46 -2.33 4.09
#